data_AF-A0A3A3DCF9-F1
#
_entry.id   AF-A0A3A3DCF9-F1
#
_cell.length_a   1.000
_cell.length_b   1.000
_cell.length_c   1.000
_cell.angle_alpha   90.00
_cell.angle_beta   90.00
_cell.angle_gamma   90.00
#
_symmetry.space_group_name_H-M   'P 1'
#
loop_
_entity.id
_entity.type
_entity.pdbx_description
1 polymer ?
#
loop_
_entity_poly.entity_id
_entity_poly.type
_entity_poly.pdbx_seq_one_letter_code
_entity_poly.pdbx_strand_id
1 'polypeptide(L)'
;MVLTPMGLRFMGRVLPCSIGKTGLSQTKQEGDKATPVGVHTVTGLWYRSDRLACPAPWAQPIGPTDLWCDASGHQDYNHHVRAPFAPSHERLRRPDPLYDLVMTTDWNWPDAQAGRGSAIFLHQWRRPRFGTEGCIAFARPDLLWVAIRAKPGTKLIVPPLAA
;
A
#
# COMPACT_ATOMS: atom_id res chain seq x y z
N MET A 1 5.58 2.42 -12.67
CA MET A 1 5.36 0.99 -12.35
C MET A 1 4.10 0.55 -13.05
N VAL A 2 4.07 -0.62 -13.67
CA VAL A 2 2.89 -1.11 -14.41
C VAL A 2 2.61 -2.55 -14.00
N LEU A 3 1.40 -2.82 -13.50
CA LEU A 3 0.97 -4.17 -13.17
C LEU A 3 0.74 -4.97 -14.46
N THR A 4 1.22 -6.21 -14.46
CA THR A 4 1.11 -7.17 -15.57
C THR A 4 0.64 -8.52 -15.02
N PRO A 5 0.20 -9.46 -15.86
CA PRO A 5 -0.17 -10.81 -15.40
C PRO A 5 0.97 -11.56 -14.69
N MET A 6 2.24 -11.21 -14.98
CA MET A 6 3.41 -11.84 -14.38
C MET A 6 3.90 -11.15 -13.09
N GLY A 7 3.38 -9.96 -12.76
CA GLY A 7 3.83 -9.15 -11.63
C GLY A 7 3.92 -7.66 -11.97
N LEU A 8 4.55 -6.88 -11.09
CA LEU A 8 4.73 -5.44 -11.29
C LEU A 8 6.00 -5.15 -12.07
N ARG A 9 5.87 -4.55 -13.25
CA ARG A 9 7.00 -4.12 -14.07
C ARG A 9 7.49 -2.74 -13.66
N PHE A 10 8.77 -2.62 -13.33
CA PHE A 10 9.41 -1.35 -12.99
C PHE A 10 10.89 -1.34 -13.38
N MET A 11 11.33 -0.26 -14.06
CA MET A 11 12.71 -0.05 -14.53
C MET A 11 13.33 -1.31 -15.18
N GLY A 12 12.62 -1.93 -16.12
CA GLY A 12 13.08 -3.11 -16.85
C GLY A 12 12.99 -4.44 -16.11
N ARG A 13 12.55 -4.47 -14.85
CA ARG A 13 12.33 -5.71 -14.08
C ARG A 13 10.85 -6.02 -13.94
N VAL A 14 10.50 -7.30 -13.94
CA VAL A 14 9.17 -7.79 -13.54
C VAL A 14 9.33 -8.40 -12.16
N LEU A 15 8.69 -7.79 -11.16
CA LEU A 15 8.76 -8.19 -9.77
C LEU A 15 7.50 -9.00 -9.44
N PRO A 16 7.63 -10.25 -8.97
CA PRO A 16 6.50 -11.01 -8.48
C PRO A 16 5.76 -10.25 -7.37
N CYS A 17 4.43 -10.17 -7.48
CA CYS A 17 3.61 -9.52 -6.48
C CYS A 17 2.28 -10.24 -6.27
N SER A 18 1.68 -10.05 -5.11
CA SER A 18 0.27 -10.36 -4.85
C SER A 18 -0.59 -9.12 -5.09
N ILE A 19 -1.84 -9.34 -5.46
CA ILE A 19 -2.90 -8.33 -5.51
C ILE A 19 -4.01 -8.69 -4.52
N GLY A 20 -5.09 -7.89 -4.50
CA GLY A 20 -6.31 -8.20 -3.76
C GLY A 20 -6.80 -9.62 -4.06
N LYS A 21 -7.25 -10.33 -3.03
CA LYS A 21 -7.66 -11.74 -3.17
C LYS A 21 -8.91 -11.96 -4.03
N THR A 22 -9.68 -10.91 -4.28
CA THR A 22 -10.81 -10.91 -5.24
C THR A 22 -10.41 -10.35 -6.61
N GLY A 23 -9.11 -10.11 -6.84
CA GLY A 23 -8.57 -9.66 -8.13
C GLY A 23 -8.49 -8.14 -8.25
N LEU A 24 -8.78 -7.63 -9.44
CA LEU A 24 -8.77 -6.21 -9.78
C LEU A 24 -10.20 -5.67 -9.87
N SER A 25 -10.42 -4.42 -9.47
CA SER A 25 -11.75 -3.79 -9.54
C SER A 25 -11.67 -2.41 -10.17
N GLN A 26 -12.52 -2.16 -11.17
CA GLN A 26 -12.76 -0.81 -11.72
C GLN A 26 -13.73 0.01 -10.87
N THR A 27 -14.53 -0.67 -10.05
CA THR A 27 -15.54 -0.08 -9.16
C THR A 27 -15.23 -0.46 -7.71
N LYS A 28 -14.01 -0.13 -7.28
CA LYS A 28 -13.48 -0.46 -5.94
C LYS A 28 -14.40 0.10 -4.85
N GLN A 29 -14.72 -0.76 -3.89
CA GLN A 29 -15.52 -0.45 -2.70
C GLN A 29 -14.81 -0.90 -1.43
N GLU A 30 -15.17 -0.30 -0.30
CA GLU A 30 -14.65 -0.69 1.01
C GLU A 30 -14.97 -2.17 1.28
N GLY A 31 -13.97 -2.92 1.76
CA GLY A 31 -14.15 -4.35 2.07
C GLY A 31 -14.29 -5.31 0.87
N ASP A 32 -14.24 -4.86 -0.39
CA ASP A 32 -14.34 -5.75 -1.59
C ASP A 32 -13.10 -6.65 -1.81
N LYS A 33 -11.99 -6.32 -1.14
CA LYS A 33 -10.72 -7.03 -1.13
C LYS A 33 -10.00 -7.10 -2.49
N ALA A 34 -10.36 -6.19 -3.39
CA ALA A 34 -9.81 -6.08 -4.74
C ALA A 34 -8.78 -4.94 -4.84
N THR A 35 -7.80 -5.06 -5.73
CA THR A 35 -6.88 -3.95 -6.03
C THR A 35 -7.54 -3.00 -7.05
N PRO A 36 -7.56 -1.67 -6.80
CA PRO A 36 -8.22 -0.73 -7.68
C PRO A 36 -7.47 -0.59 -9.01
N VAL A 37 -8.18 -0.77 -10.11
CA VAL A 37 -7.72 -0.43 -11.48
C VAL A 37 -7.62 1.09 -11.59
N GLY A 38 -6.55 1.59 -12.21
CA GLY A 38 -6.34 3.01 -12.41
C GLY A 38 -4.87 3.39 -12.53
N VAL A 39 -4.63 4.70 -12.65
CA VAL A 39 -3.30 5.29 -12.58
C VAL A 39 -3.18 6.00 -11.24
N HIS A 40 -2.48 5.34 -10.32
CA HIS A 40 -2.19 5.86 -8.99
C HIS A 40 -0.78 6.43 -8.96
N THR A 41 -0.42 7.04 -7.85
CA THR A 41 0.87 7.66 -7.60
C THR A 41 1.36 7.25 -6.22
N VAL A 42 2.65 6.93 -6.10
CA VAL A 42 3.29 6.79 -4.79
C VAL A 42 3.31 8.14 -4.10
N THR A 43 2.76 8.22 -2.88
CA THR A 43 2.65 9.47 -2.11
C THR A 43 3.67 9.55 -0.97
N GLY A 44 4.12 8.41 -0.45
CA GLY A 44 5.00 8.37 0.72
C GLY A 44 5.63 7.00 0.94
N LEU A 45 6.58 6.95 1.88
CA LEU A 45 7.31 5.76 2.27
C LEU A 45 7.53 5.76 3.77
N TRP A 46 7.09 4.70 4.41
CA TRP A 46 7.16 4.49 5.84
C TRP A 46 7.95 3.23 6.12
N TYR A 47 8.82 3.25 7.14
CA TYR A 47 9.68 2.10 7.46
C TYR A 47 9.87 1.89 8.95
N ARG A 48 10.12 0.64 9.34
CA ARG A 48 10.49 0.26 10.71
C ARG A 48 11.97 0.52 10.96
N SER A 49 12.30 1.66 11.57
CA SER A 49 13.68 2.05 11.88
C SER A 49 14.39 1.10 12.85
N ASP A 50 13.63 0.32 13.61
CA ASP A 50 14.13 -0.75 14.48
C ASP A 50 14.43 -2.07 13.73
N ARG A 51 14.07 -2.19 12.44
CA ARG A 51 14.23 -3.40 11.63
C ARG A 51 14.95 -3.18 10.30
N LEU A 52 15.01 -1.94 9.84
CA LEU A 52 15.55 -1.54 8.53
C LEU A 52 16.34 -0.24 8.67
N ALA A 53 17.46 -0.17 7.96
CA ALA A 53 18.09 1.11 7.68
C ALA A 53 17.14 2.00 6.85
N CYS A 54 17.29 3.32 6.99
CA CYS A 54 16.49 4.27 6.23
C CYS A 54 16.66 4.01 4.72
N PRO A 55 15.59 3.61 4.00
CA PRO A 55 15.70 3.16 2.61
C PRO A 55 15.86 4.31 1.61
N ALA A 56 15.40 5.51 1.96
CA ALA A 56 15.52 6.70 1.13
C ALA A 56 15.43 7.98 1.98
N PRO A 57 16.01 9.11 1.55
CA PRO A 57 16.04 10.36 2.34
C PRO A 57 14.66 10.93 2.70
N TRP A 58 13.63 10.54 1.97
CA TRP A 58 12.23 10.97 2.13
C TRP A 58 11.37 9.95 2.89
N ALA A 59 11.97 8.85 3.37
CA ALA A 59 11.27 7.83 4.14
C ALA A 59 11.03 8.30 5.58
N GLN A 60 9.83 8.03 6.10
CA GLN A 60 9.43 8.38 7.47
C GLN A 60 9.47 7.14 8.38
N PRO A 61 10.05 7.24 9.58
CA PRO A 61 10.04 6.12 10.52
C PRO A 61 8.62 5.88 11.05
N ILE A 62 8.23 4.61 11.13
CA ILE A 62 6.98 4.17 11.77
C ILE A 62 7.19 4.13 13.29
N GLY A 63 6.57 5.07 13.98
CA GLY A 63 6.49 5.16 15.43
C GLY A 63 5.47 4.19 16.04
N PRO A 64 5.50 4.00 17.37
CA PRO A 64 4.61 3.08 18.08
C PRO A 64 3.14 3.51 18.08
N THR A 65 2.86 4.79 17.82
CA THR A 65 1.51 5.35 17.83
C THR A 65 0.95 5.58 16.43
N ASP A 66 1.68 5.24 15.37
CA ASP A 66 1.25 5.57 14.00
C ASP A 66 0.19 4.59 13.49
N LEU A 67 -0.92 5.17 13.06
CA LEU A 67 -2.12 4.49 12.61
C LEU A 67 -2.55 5.04 11.24
N TRP A 68 -3.40 4.30 10.53
CA TRP A 68 -4.08 4.76 9.33
C TRP A 68 -5.59 4.57 9.51
N CYS A 69 -6.37 5.63 9.43
CA CYS A 69 -7.81 5.56 9.64
C CYS A 69 -8.49 4.89 8.44
N ASP A 70 -9.21 3.80 8.68
CA ASP A 70 -10.03 3.07 7.69
C ASP A 70 -11.54 3.22 7.95
N ALA A 71 -11.92 4.03 8.95
CA ALA A 71 -13.31 4.33 9.27
C ALA A 71 -13.94 5.28 8.24
N SER A 72 -14.74 4.75 7.31
CA SER A 72 -15.37 5.50 6.21
C SER A 72 -16.28 6.66 6.63
N GLY A 73 -16.84 6.61 7.84
CA GLY A 73 -17.67 7.68 8.41
C GLY A 73 -16.90 8.75 9.20
N HIS A 74 -15.57 8.71 9.22
CA HIS A 74 -14.75 9.64 9.99
C HIS A 74 -14.13 10.73 9.11
N GLN A 75 -13.91 11.92 9.66
CA GLN A 75 -13.30 13.05 8.93
C GLN A 75 -11.87 12.74 8.43
N ASP A 76 -11.14 11.92 9.19
CA ASP A 76 -9.77 11.50 8.86
C ASP A 76 -9.75 10.19 8.04
N TYR A 77 -10.86 9.80 7.42
CA TYR A 77 -10.92 8.58 6.61
C TYR A 77 -9.79 8.56 5.58
N ASN A 78 -9.09 7.42 5.49
CA ASN A 78 -7.94 7.20 4.63
C ASN A 78 -6.76 8.16 4.87
N HIS A 79 -6.58 8.64 6.10
CA HIS A 79 -5.43 9.46 6.52
C HIS A 79 -4.60 8.81 7.62
N HIS A 80 -3.33 9.22 7.69
CA HIS A 80 -2.47 8.93 8.84
C HIS A 80 -3.00 9.65 10.09
N VAL A 81 -3.11 8.91 11.20
CA VAL A 81 -3.54 9.42 12.50
C VAL A 81 -2.65 8.81 13.60
N ARG A 82 -2.80 9.27 14.85
CA ARG A 82 -2.01 8.76 15.97
C ARG A 82 -2.87 8.25 17.11
N ALA A 83 -2.37 7.22 17.79
CA ALA A 83 -2.96 6.72 19.02
C ALA A 83 -2.84 7.76 20.17
N PRO A 84 -3.79 7.81 21.12
CA PRO A 84 -5.02 7.02 21.13
C PRO A 84 -6.02 7.49 20.05
N PHE A 85 -6.62 6.54 19.34
CA PHE A 85 -7.61 6.80 18.29
C PHE A 85 -8.69 5.72 18.36
N ALA A 86 -9.93 6.13 18.65
CA ALA A 86 -11.05 5.22 18.89
C ALA A 86 -11.71 4.67 17.60
N PRO A 87 -11.88 5.46 16.52
CA PRO A 87 -12.42 4.93 15.27
C PRO A 87 -11.57 3.80 14.69
N SER A 88 -12.16 3.03 13.76
CA SER A 88 -11.45 1.94 13.07
C SER A 88 -10.17 2.45 12.40
N HIS A 89 -9.11 1.65 12.51
CA HIS A 89 -7.79 1.99 11.99
C HIS A 89 -6.90 0.76 11.77
N GLU A 90 -5.98 0.89 10.82
CA GLU A 90 -4.81 0.03 10.71
C GLU A 90 -3.67 0.51 11.61
N ARG A 91 -2.95 -0.43 12.24
CA ARG A 91 -1.69 -0.12 12.93
C ARG A 91 -0.55 -0.22 11.94
N LEU A 92 0.18 0.88 11.74
CA LEU A 92 1.37 0.86 10.88
C LEU A 92 2.51 0.06 11.54
N ARG A 93 2.64 0.14 12.88
CA ARG A 93 3.62 -0.66 13.62
C ARG A 93 3.08 -2.05 13.99
N ARG A 94 3.22 -3.00 13.05
CA ARG A 94 2.78 -4.39 13.24
C ARG A 94 3.83 -5.26 13.97
N PRO A 95 3.42 -6.30 14.72
CA PRO A 95 4.35 -7.30 15.24
C PRO A 95 4.95 -8.16 14.12
N ASP A 96 4.13 -8.49 13.11
CA ASP A 96 4.56 -9.16 11.88
C ASP A 96 5.33 -8.20 10.94
N PRO A 97 6.03 -8.70 9.90
CA PRO A 97 6.86 -7.86 9.03
C PRO A 97 6.10 -7.26 7.84
N LEU A 98 4.77 -7.41 7.75
CA LEU A 98 4.02 -6.95 6.57
C LEU A 98 4.23 -5.45 6.33
N TYR A 99 4.27 -4.66 7.41
CA TYR A 99 4.49 -3.22 7.41
C TYR A 99 5.86 -2.84 7.98
N ASP A 100 6.87 -3.68 7.77
CA ASP A 100 8.26 -3.24 7.95
C ASP A 100 8.61 -2.10 6.99
N LEU A 101 7.94 -2.08 5.84
CA LEU A 101 8.05 -1.07 4.79
C LEU A 101 6.69 -0.92 4.12
N VAL A 102 6.18 0.31 4.07
CA VAL A 102 4.87 0.66 3.48
C VAL A 102 5.06 1.83 2.53
N MET A 103 4.66 1.66 1.27
CA MET A 103 4.54 2.77 0.32
C MET A 103 3.08 3.13 0.17
N THR A 104 2.73 4.38 0.45
CA THR A 104 1.35 4.87 0.32
C THR A 104 1.06 5.25 -1.12
N THR A 105 -0.22 5.17 -1.51
CA THR A 105 -0.70 5.62 -2.82
C THR A 105 -1.68 6.79 -2.68
N ASP A 106 -2.06 7.41 -3.79
CA ASP A 106 -3.11 8.43 -3.88
C ASP A 106 -4.51 7.82 -4.13
N TRP A 107 -4.68 6.51 -3.96
CA TRP A 107 -6.01 5.93 -4.05
C TRP A 107 -6.90 6.49 -2.93
N ASN A 108 -7.99 7.15 -3.34
CA ASN A 108 -8.97 7.76 -2.45
C ASN A 108 -8.36 8.74 -1.44
N TRP A 109 -7.30 9.46 -1.85
CA TRP A 109 -6.56 10.42 -1.03
C TRP A 109 -6.04 11.57 -1.93
N PRO A 110 -5.97 12.83 -1.48
CA PRO A 110 -6.26 13.33 -0.13
C PRO A 110 -7.74 13.53 0.16
N ASP A 111 -8.56 13.73 -0.88
CA ASP A 111 -10.00 13.98 -0.71
C ASP A 111 -10.75 12.64 -0.64
N ALA A 112 -10.68 11.99 0.51
CA ALA A 112 -11.23 10.66 0.70
C ALA A 112 -12.76 10.64 0.66
N GLN A 113 -13.33 9.84 -0.23
CA GLN A 113 -14.76 9.62 -0.35
C GLN A 113 -15.14 8.33 0.39
N ALA A 114 -16.06 8.45 1.35
CA ALA A 114 -16.55 7.35 2.16
C ALA A 114 -16.94 6.12 1.31
N GLY A 115 -16.47 4.94 1.71
CA GLY A 115 -16.85 3.67 1.09
C GLY A 115 -16.09 3.30 -0.19
N ARG A 116 -15.16 4.14 -0.67
CA ARG A 116 -14.34 3.84 -1.86
C ARG A 116 -13.08 3.00 -1.58
N GLY A 117 -12.92 2.54 -0.35
CA GLY A 117 -11.73 1.81 0.09
C GLY A 117 -10.65 2.75 0.61
N SER A 118 -9.84 2.23 1.52
CA SER A 118 -8.72 2.94 2.15
C SER A 118 -7.47 2.06 2.17
N ALA A 119 -6.36 2.62 2.63
CA ALA A 119 -5.11 1.90 2.92
C ALA A 119 -4.59 1.04 1.75
N ILE A 120 -4.74 1.51 0.50
CA ILE A 120 -4.17 0.81 -0.67
C ILE A 120 -2.68 1.14 -0.74
N PHE A 121 -1.88 0.23 -0.20
CA PHE A 121 -0.43 0.37 -0.10
C PHE A 121 0.34 -0.62 -0.97
N LEU A 122 1.64 -0.37 -1.10
CA LEU A 122 2.62 -1.40 -1.44
C LEU A 122 3.33 -1.84 -0.16
N HIS A 123 3.32 -3.14 0.14
CA HIS A 123 3.89 -3.66 1.37
C HIS A 123 4.48 -5.07 1.20
N GLN A 124 5.05 -5.65 2.25
CA GLN A 124 5.62 -6.99 2.19
C GLN A 124 4.49 -8.03 2.25
N TRP A 125 4.52 -9.08 1.43
CA TRP A 125 3.57 -10.18 1.55
C TRP A 125 3.87 -11.09 2.75
N ARG A 126 2.88 -11.88 3.18
CA ARG A 126 3.08 -12.92 4.21
C ARG A 126 3.86 -14.11 3.65
N ARG A 127 3.50 -14.51 2.44
CA ARG A 127 4.11 -15.56 1.63
C ARG A 127 3.84 -15.28 0.16
N PRO A 128 4.64 -15.81 -0.78
CA PRO A 128 4.47 -15.55 -2.20
C PRO A 128 3.04 -15.79 -2.68
N ARG A 129 2.51 -14.83 -3.45
CA ARG A 129 1.18 -14.89 -4.10
C ARG A 129 -0.02 -15.01 -3.15
N PHE A 130 0.16 -14.80 -1.84
CA PHE A 130 -0.97 -14.73 -0.91
C PHE A 130 -1.72 -13.41 -1.11
N GLY A 131 -3.01 -13.49 -1.46
CA GLY A 131 -3.84 -12.34 -1.78
C GLY A 131 -4.01 -11.38 -0.60
N THR A 132 -4.04 -10.08 -0.92
CA THR A 132 -4.21 -8.98 0.04
C THR A 132 -5.69 -8.62 0.19
N GLU A 133 -5.99 -7.56 0.95
CA GLU A 133 -7.31 -6.94 0.99
C GLU A 133 -7.45 -5.72 0.06
N GLY A 134 -6.50 -5.57 -0.88
CA GLY A 134 -6.53 -4.55 -1.93
C GLY A 134 -5.16 -3.96 -2.26
N CYS A 135 -4.21 -4.07 -1.34
CA CYS A 135 -2.81 -3.69 -1.53
C CYS A 135 -2.11 -4.52 -2.62
N ILE A 136 -0.93 -4.04 -3.06
CA ILE A 136 0.00 -4.83 -3.87
C ILE A 136 1.17 -5.24 -2.97
N ALA A 137 1.44 -6.54 -2.85
CA ALA A 137 2.42 -7.03 -1.89
C ALA A 137 3.58 -7.80 -2.56
N PHE A 138 4.80 -7.69 -2.02
CA PHE A 138 6.02 -8.21 -2.63
C PHE A 138 6.85 -9.04 -1.63
N ALA A 139 7.86 -9.74 -2.15
CA ALA A 139 8.97 -10.16 -1.31
C ALA A 139 9.68 -8.94 -0.72
N ARG A 140 10.18 -9.06 0.51
CA ARG A 140 10.95 -7.99 1.18
C ARG A 140 12.07 -7.38 0.32
N PRO A 141 12.97 -8.17 -0.32
CA PRO A 141 14.04 -7.59 -1.14
C PRO A 141 13.51 -6.83 -2.36
N ASP A 142 12.44 -7.31 -2.98
CA ASP A 142 11.82 -6.64 -4.13
C ASP A 142 11.17 -5.32 -3.73
N LEU A 143 10.44 -5.30 -2.61
CA LEU A 143 9.85 -4.07 -2.08
C LEU A 143 10.91 -3.03 -1.73
N LEU A 144 11.99 -3.43 -1.05
CA LEU A 144 13.12 -2.53 -0.77
C LEU A 144 13.73 -1.98 -2.06
N TRP A 145 13.91 -2.84 -3.07
CA TRP A 145 14.44 -2.43 -4.36
C TRP A 145 13.55 -1.39 -5.04
N VAL A 146 12.22 -1.54 -4.95
CA VAL A 146 11.24 -0.55 -5.43
C VAL A 146 11.31 0.73 -4.61
N ALA A 147 11.25 0.63 -3.28
CA ALA A 147 11.20 1.79 -2.37
C ALA A 147 12.39 2.74 -2.52
N ILE A 148 13.59 2.21 -2.75
CA ILE A 148 14.81 3.00 -2.98
C ILE A 148 14.71 3.85 -4.28
N ARG A 149 13.89 3.42 -5.25
CA ARG A 149 13.86 3.99 -6.62
C ARG A 149 12.58 4.73 -6.96
N ALA A 150 11.45 4.32 -6.39
CA ALA A 150 10.14 4.90 -6.64
C ALA A 150 9.87 6.06 -5.67
N LYS A 151 10.46 7.23 -5.98
CA LYS A 151 10.22 8.48 -5.26
C LYS A 151 8.73 8.90 -5.30
N PRO A 152 8.26 9.75 -4.37
CA PRO A 152 6.91 10.32 -4.45
C PRO A 152 6.66 10.94 -5.83
N GLY A 153 5.47 10.74 -6.38
CA GLY A 153 5.17 11.07 -7.78
C GLY A 153 5.34 9.92 -8.77
N THR A 154 6.00 8.81 -8.37
CA THR A 154 6.14 7.64 -9.25
C THR A 154 4.77 7.02 -9.51
N LYS A 155 4.39 6.88 -10.78
CA LYS A 155 3.12 6.29 -11.18
C LYS A 155 3.07 4.78 -10.90
N LEU A 156 1.95 4.32 -10.35
CA LEU A 156 1.53 2.94 -10.25
C LEU A 156 0.32 2.74 -11.18
N ILE A 157 0.55 2.08 -12.30
CA ILE A 157 -0.49 1.81 -13.29
C ILE A 157 -1.01 0.40 -13.05
N VAL A 158 -2.29 0.29 -12.70
CA VAL A 158 -3.02 -0.96 -12.58
C VAL A 158 -4.01 -1.01 -13.74
N PRO A 159 -3.68 -1.67 -14.87
CA PRO A 159 -4.61 -1.80 -15.98
C PRO A 159 -5.73 -2.80 -15.66
N PRO A 160 -6.87 -2.76 -16.38
CA PRO A 160 -7.92 -3.77 -16.28
C PRO A 160 -7.44 -5.07 -16.94
N LEU A 161 -6.59 -5.82 -16.23
CA LEU A 161 -6.19 -7.16 -16.67
C LEU A 161 -7.37 -8.11 -16.50
N ALA A 162 -7.59 -8.98 -17.49
CA ALA A 162 -8.52 -10.09 -17.32
C ALA A 162 -8.00 -11.00 -16.20
N ALA A 163 -8.90 -11.37 -15.29
CA ALA A 163 -8.64 -12.32 -14.21
C ALA A 163 -8.48 -13.74 -14.74
#